data_AF-A0A839NW31-F1
#
_entry.id   AF-A0A839NW31-F1
#
_cell.length_a   1.000
_cell.length_b   1.000
_cell.length_c   1.000
_cell.angle_alpha   90.00
_cell.angle_beta   90.00
_cell.angle_gamma   90.00
#
_symmetry.space_group_name_H-M   'P 1'
#
loop_
_entity.id
_entity.type
_entity.pdbx_description
1 polymer ?
#
loop_
_entity_poly.entity_id
_entity_poly.type
_entity_poly.pdbx_seq_one_letter_code
_entity_poly.pdbx_strand_id
1 'polypeptide(L)'
;MDADLVAVLTEENHLPAEALNRAAQNPEAVAEPVLALLERAAEDAEAIEDEETNLLFWGLHALAASRDTRVFPLLMRLMRQDGEAVDGLLGDASTETLPAVIASTFDGDTATLARLILDSTADDFLRNAAFNALGFLTRQGRIPLEEAEALLVRFDEARAAVEEAPAWIGWEEAIAYLGLTALAPRVEAARRDGRITDEFSDLPWFRKALRQASAAPPDLSAFDAHRYAYLDDPVAALAWTAESYGQPVKNPFKDVGRNDPCPCGSGKKYKKCCLNAVEAGASPARPPGLS
;
A
#
# COMPACT_ATOMS: atom_id res chain seq x y z
N MET A 1 -10.25 24.59 8.33
CA MET A 1 -11.01 23.38 8.69
C MET A 1 -12.24 23.36 7.81
N ASP A 2 -12.24 22.50 6.81
CA ASP A 2 -13.41 22.26 5.96
C ASP A 2 -14.25 21.22 6.71
N ALA A 3 -15.12 21.68 7.62
CA ALA A 3 -15.89 20.79 8.51
C ALA A 3 -16.76 19.79 7.73
N ASP A 4 -17.08 20.11 6.49
CA ASP A 4 -17.73 19.23 5.51
C ASP A 4 -16.85 18.00 5.20
N LEU A 5 -15.55 18.21 5.02
CA LEU A 5 -14.64 17.14 4.59
C LEU A 5 -14.36 16.11 5.67
N VAL A 6 -14.18 16.55 6.92
CA VAL A 6 -13.99 15.66 8.06
C VAL A 6 -15.23 14.79 8.25
N ALA A 7 -16.42 15.40 8.23
CA ALA A 7 -17.69 14.67 8.38
C ALA A 7 -17.89 13.63 7.27
N VAL A 8 -17.65 13.99 6.00
CA VAL A 8 -17.76 13.04 4.88
C VAL A 8 -16.80 11.87 5.05
N LEU A 9 -15.54 12.11 5.43
CA LEU A 9 -14.59 11.01 5.63
C LEU A 9 -14.94 10.13 6.85
N THR A 10 -15.59 10.67 7.88
CA THR A 10 -16.08 9.89 9.02
C THR A 10 -17.23 8.95 8.63
N GLU A 11 -18.17 9.41 7.81
CA GLU A 11 -19.42 8.68 7.53
C GLU A 11 -19.29 7.61 6.42
N GLU A 12 -18.27 7.69 5.57
CA GLU A 12 -18.14 6.88 4.36
C GLU A 12 -17.46 5.52 4.61
N ASN A 13 -18.21 4.44 4.37
CA ASN A 13 -17.75 3.05 4.47
C ASN A 13 -17.10 2.51 3.17
N HIS A 14 -17.21 3.26 2.08
CA HIS A 14 -16.66 2.92 0.77
C HIS A 14 -15.90 4.11 0.21
N LEU A 15 -14.99 3.85 -0.75
CA LEU A 15 -14.09 4.85 -1.33
C LEU A 15 -14.75 6.22 -1.60
N PRO A 16 -14.48 7.26 -0.79
CA PRO A 16 -15.06 8.59 -0.98
C PRO A 16 -14.16 9.39 -1.92
N ALA A 17 -14.08 8.97 -3.19
CA ALA A 17 -13.05 9.41 -4.15
C ALA A 17 -12.91 10.95 -4.29
N GLU A 18 -14.02 11.69 -4.28
CA GLU A 18 -13.97 13.15 -4.38
C GLU A 18 -13.42 13.79 -3.09
N ALA A 19 -13.92 13.37 -1.93
CA ALA A 19 -13.47 13.85 -0.63
C ALA A 19 -11.98 13.49 -0.39
N LEU A 20 -11.59 12.26 -0.69
CA LEU A 20 -10.21 11.79 -0.53
C LEU A 20 -9.23 12.59 -1.42
N ASN A 21 -9.61 12.89 -2.66
CA ASN A 21 -8.81 13.76 -3.54
C ASN A 21 -8.72 15.19 -2.99
N ARG A 22 -9.83 15.77 -2.51
CA ARG A 22 -9.83 17.09 -1.87
C ARG A 22 -8.93 17.12 -0.65
N ALA A 23 -8.97 16.09 0.19
CA ALA A 23 -8.13 15.95 1.38
C ALA A 23 -6.64 15.87 1.02
N ALA A 24 -6.27 15.11 -0.02
CA ALA A 24 -4.90 15.02 -0.48
C ALA A 24 -4.36 16.33 -1.08
N GLN A 25 -5.21 17.11 -1.75
CA GLN A 25 -4.85 18.40 -2.35
C GLN A 25 -4.83 19.57 -1.35
N ASN A 26 -5.55 19.43 -0.23
CA ASN A 26 -5.68 20.41 0.84
C ASN A 26 -5.59 19.71 2.20
N PRO A 27 -4.39 19.19 2.56
CA PRO A 27 -4.22 18.36 3.75
C PRO A 27 -4.51 19.12 5.04
N GLU A 28 -4.31 20.44 5.10
CA GLU A 28 -4.60 21.25 6.28
C GLU A 28 -6.09 21.26 6.69
N ALA A 29 -6.99 20.86 5.77
CA ALA A 29 -8.41 20.71 6.08
C ALA A 29 -8.69 19.57 7.06
N VAL A 30 -7.87 18.51 7.03
CA VAL A 30 -8.07 17.25 7.79
C VAL A 30 -6.88 16.86 8.67
N ALA A 31 -5.71 17.48 8.51
CA ALA A 31 -4.48 17.03 9.16
C ALA A 31 -4.56 16.96 10.69
N GLU A 32 -4.99 18.03 11.34
CA GLU A 32 -5.04 18.06 12.81
C GLU A 32 -5.99 17.01 13.42
N PRO A 33 -7.26 16.85 12.96
CA PRO A 33 -8.11 15.79 13.51
C PRO A 33 -7.58 14.38 13.21
N VAL A 34 -7.00 14.14 12.02
CA VAL A 34 -6.43 12.84 11.67
C VAL A 34 -5.18 12.53 12.50
N LEU A 35 -4.29 13.50 12.70
CA LEU A 35 -3.09 13.33 13.54
C LEU A 35 -3.47 13.10 15.01
N ALA A 36 -4.50 13.79 15.51
CA ALA A 36 -5.01 13.56 16.87
C ALA A 36 -5.59 12.15 17.05
N LEU A 37 -6.32 11.65 16.05
CA LEU A 37 -6.82 10.26 16.04
C LEU A 37 -5.67 9.26 15.95
N LEU A 38 -4.70 9.48 15.07
CA LEU A 38 -3.53 8.61 14.92
C LEU A 38 -2.68 8.59 16.20
N GLU A 39 -2.55 9.72 16.90
CA GLU A 39 -1.86 9.79 18.19
C GLU A 39 -2.60 8.98 19.27
N ARG A 40 -3.93 9.11 19.36
CA ARG A 40 -4.75 8.28 20.26
C ARG A 40 -4.62 6.80 19.93
N ALA A 41 -4.74 6.42 18.66
CA ALA A 41 -4.61 5.03 18.20
C ALA A 41 -3.20 4.48 18.50
N ALA A 42 -2.18 5.33 18.41
CA ALA A 42 -0.80 4.99 18.77
C ALA A 42 -0.58 4.82 20.29
N GLU A 43 -1.50 5.27 21.14
CA GLU A 43 -1.51 5.03 22.58
C GLU A 43 -2.34 3.80 22.94
N ASP A 44 -3.54 3.70 22.37
CA ASP A 44 -4.50 2.62 22.57
C ASP A 44 -5.38 2.46 21.30
N ALA A 45 -5.06 1.46 20.49
CA ALA A 45 -5.76 1.21 19.23
C ALA A 45 -7.19 0.67 19.44
N GLU A 46 -7.45 -0.03 20.55
CA GLU A 46 -8.78 -0.57 20.88
C GLU A 46 -9.76 0.52 21.34
N ALA A 47 -9.25 1.70 21.70
CA ALA A 47 -10.06 2.83 22.17
C ALA A 47 -10.61 3.72 21.04
N ILE A 48 -10.37 3.37 19.77
CA ILE A 48 -10.88 4.10 18.62
C ILE A 48 -12.26 3.55 18.25
N GLU A 49 -13.25 4.43 18.16
CA GLU A 49 -14.62 4.05 17.82
C GLU A 49 -14.77 3.77 16.32
N ASP A 50 -15.71 2.90 15.92
CA ASP A 50 -15.94 2.53 14.52
C ASP A 50 -16.12 3.75 13.58
N GLU A 51 -16.83 4.80 14.05
CA GLU A 51 -17.02 6.04 13.29
C GLU A 51 -15.70 6.81 13.10
N GLU A 52 -14.80 6.76 14.08
CA GLU A 52 -13.49 7.41 14.02
C GLU A 52 -12.51 6.64 13.11
N THR A 53 -12.67 5.31 12.99
CA THR A 53 -11.85 4.44 12.15
C THR A 53 -11.85 4.88 10.69
N ASN A 54 -13.02 5.24 10.13
CA ASN A 54 -13.11 5.71 8.75
C ASN A 54 -12.30 6.99 8.52
N LEU A 55 -12.42 7.98 9.41
CA LEU A 55 -11.67 9.22 9.32
C LEU A 55 -10.16 8.98 9.42
N LEU A 56 -9.74 8.11 10.34
CA LEU A 56 -8.34 7.71 10.47
C LEU A 56 -7.85 7.04 9.19
N PHE A 57 -8.60 6.08 8.67
CA PHE A 57 -8.25 5.32 7.46
C PHE A 57 -8.08 6.23 6.25
N TRP A 58 -9.11 7.00 5.87
CA TRP A 58 -9.05 7.88 4.70
C TRP A 58 -8.07 9.03 4.89
N GLY A 59 -8.07 9.61 6.09
CA GLY A 59 -7.18 10.71 6.46
C GLY A 59 -5.71 10.32 6.37
N LEU A 60 -5.34 9.13 6.88
CA LEU A 60 -3.98 8.61 6.80
C LEU A 60 -3.48 8.55 5.36
N HIS A 61 -4.29 8.04 4.44
CA HIS A 61 -3.94 7.94 3.02
C HIS A 61 -3.85 9.32 2.35
N ALA A 62 -4.72 10.28 2.70
CA ALA A 62 -4.63 11.65 2.22
C ALA A 62 -3.35 12.37 2.70
N LEU A 63 -3.00 12.19 3.98
CA LEU A 63 -1.78 12.76 4.55
C LEU A 63 -0.51 12.10 3.98
N ALA A 64 -0.55 10.80 3.70
CA ALA A 64 0.52 10.13 2.97
C ALA A 64 0.67 10.68 1.54
N ALA A 65 -0.45 10.88 0.82
CA ALA A 65 -0.44 11.45 -0.52
C ALA A 65 0.20 12.84 -0.58
N SER A 66 -0.02 13.65 0.46
CA SER A 66 0.57 14.99 0.60
C SER A 66 1.97 15.02 1.24
N ARG A 67 2.55 13.85 1.58
CA ARG A 67 3.87 13.72 2.23
C ARG A 67 3.95 14.39 3.59
N ASP A 68 2.86 14.38 4.37
CA ASP A 68 2.89 14.91 5.74
C ASP A 68 3.71 13.98 6.65
N THR A 69 4.96 14.39 6.90
CA THR A 69 5.92 13.57 7.66
C THR A 69 5.60 13.48 9.15
N ARG A 70 4.65 14.28 9.68
CA ARG A 70 4.19 14.16 11.07
C ARG A 70 3.50 12.82 11.33
N VAL A 71 2.99 12.18 10.27
CA VAL A 71 2.36 10.86 10.34
C VAL A 71 3.37 9.79 10.75
N PHE A 72 4.59 9.82 10.23
CA PHE A 72 5.55 8.73 10.37
C PHE A 72 5.83 8.30 11.83
N PRO A 73 6.22 9.19 12.77
CA PRO A 73 6.48 8.77 14.14
C PRO A 73 5.24 8.21 14.86
N LEU A 74 4.04 8.69 14.51
CA LEU A 74 2.78 8.18 15.08
C LEU A 74 2.41 6.83 14.48
N LEU A 75 2.57 6.66 13.16
CA LEU A 75 2.35 5.40 12.47
C LEU A 75 3.29 4.31 12.98
N MET A 76 4.57 4.62 13.19
CA MET A 76 5.54 3.69 13.78
C MET A 76 5.18 3.26 15.21
N ARG A 77 4.49 4.12 15.97
CA ARG A 77 3.96 3.76 17.30
C ARG A 77 2.69 2.92 17.19
N LEU A 78 1.76 3.27 16.30
CA LEU A 78 0.56 2.49 16.02
C LEU A 78 0.91 1.07 15.58
N MET A 79 1.86 0.90 14.67
CA MET A 79 2.28 -0.42 14.16
C MET A 79 2.96 -1.32 15.23
N ARG A 80 3.18 -0.81 16.44
CA ARG A 80 3.69 -1.58 17.60
C ARG A 80 2.61 -1.87 18.63
N GLN A 81 1.36 -1.48 18.37
CA GLN A 81 0.19 -1.93 19.12
C GLN A 81 -0.14 -3.38 18.77
N ASP A 82 -1.17 -3.94 19.40
CA ASP A 82 -1.67 -5.27 19.09
C ASP A 82 -2.07 -5.39 17.61
N GLY A 83 -1.70 -6.51 16.97
CA GLY A 83 -1.90 -6.72 15.55
C GLY A 83 -3.38 -6.78 15.15
N GLU A 84 -4.24 -7.38 15.97
CA GLU A 84 -5.69 -7.46 15.71
C GLU A 84 -6.34 -6.08 15.86
N ALA A 85 -5.88 -5.29 16.84
CA ALA A 85 -6.34 -3.91 16.99
C ALA A 85 -5.93 -3.02 15.79
N VAL A 86 -4.70 -3.16 15.29
CA VAL A 86 -4.24 -2.42 14.10
C VAL A 86 -4.98 -2.88 12.84
N ASP A 87 -5.24 -4.19 12.71
CA ASP A 87 -6.06 -4.75 11.62
C ASP A 87 -7.51 -4.22 11.68
N GLY A 88 -8.08 -4.03 12.87
CA GLY A 88 -9.39 -3.38 13.01
C GLY A 88 -9.44 -1.95 12.46
N LEU A 89 -8.31 -1.24 12.44
CA LEU A 89 -8.21 0.14 11.95
C LEU A 89 -7.85 0.24 10.46
N LEU A 90 -7.00 -0.67 9.97
CA LEU A 90 -6.44 -0.60 8.62
C LEU A 90 -6.93 -1.73 7.70
N GLY A 91 -7.35 -2.86 8.24
CA GLY A 91 -7.73 -4.06 7.50
C GLY A 91 -6.71 -4.41 6.42
N ASP A 92 -7.21 -4.70 5.21
CA ASP A 92 -6.39 -5.06 4.05
C ASP A 92 -5.34 -4.00 3.68
N ALA A 93 -5.53 -2.72 4.05
CA ALA A 93 -4.54 -1.67 3.81
C ALA A 93 -3.18 -1.98 4.47
N SER A 94 -3.17 -2.76 5.56
CA SER A 94 -1.95 -3.25 6.21
C SER A 94 -1.00 -3.97 5.24
N THR A 95 -1.53 -4.63 4.22
CA THR A 95 -0.74 -5.37 3.22
C THR A 95 -0.76 -4.72 1.83
N GLU A 96 -1.82 -3.97 1.50
CA GLU A 96 -2.02 -3.38 0.18
C GLU A 96 -1.33 -2.01 0.02
N THR A 97 -1.49 -1.10 0.98
CA THR A 97 -1.07 0.31 0.83
C THR A 97 -0.06 0.77 1.88
N LEU A 98 0.03 0.09 3.01
CA LEU A 98 0.89 0.48 4.13
C LEU A 98 2.37 0.64 3.75
N PRO A 99 3.01 -0.19 2.89
CA PRO A 99 4.37 0.07 2.43
C PRO A 99 4.55 1.46 1.81
N ALA A 100 3.61 1.87 0.96
CA ALA A 100 3.64 3.15 0.28
C ALA A 100 3.31 4.31 1.23
N VAL A 101 2.42 4.09 2.21
CA VAL A 101 2.12 5.06 3.29
C VAL A 101 3.38 5.32 4.13
N ILE A 102 4.10 4.28 4.56
CA ILE A 102 5.35 4.41 5.31
C ILE A 102 6.38 5.17 4.48
N ALA A 103 6.59 4.77 3.21
CA ALA A 103 7.53 5.42 2.33
C ALA A 103 7.21 6.91 2.08
N SER A 104 5.93 7.23 1.87
CA SER A 104 5.47 8.59 1.62
C SER A 104 5.59 9.51 2.82
N THR A 105 5.42 8.98 4.04
CA THR A 105 5.46 9.78 5.26
C THR A 105 6.84 9.83 5.90
N PHE A 106 7.79 9.02 5.42
CA PHE A 106 9.14 8.91 5.98
C PHE A 106 9.83 10.28 6.20
N ASP A 107 10.16 10.56 7.46
CA ASP A 107 10.73 11.82 7.94
C ASP A 107 12.27 11.82 7.93
N GLY A 108 12.90 10.68 7.64
CA GLY A 108 14.36 10.50 7.70
C GLY A 108 14.85 9.74 8.93
N ASP A 109 13.98 9.41 9.89
CA ASP A 109 14.35 8.65 11.07
C ASP A 109 14.38 7.12 10.80
N THR A 110 15.48 6.68 10.17
CA THR A 110 15.76 5.26 9.94
C THR A 110 15.81 4.45 11.24
N ALA A 111 16.21 5.05 12.36
CA ALA A 111 16.31 4.34 13.63
C ALA A 111 14.92 3.94 14.16
N THR A 112 13.91 4.78 13.96
CA THR A 112 12.52 4.43 14.29
C THR A 112 11.98 3.30 13.40
N LEU A 113 12.23 3.36 12.08
CA LEU A 113 11.87 2.26 11.17
C LEU A 113 12.54 0.93 11.58
N ALA A 114 13.84 1.00 11.89
CA ALA A 114 14.62 -0.16 12.31
C ALA A 114 14.12 -0.76 13.62
N ARG A 115 13.65 0.07 14.57
CA ARG A 115 13.07 -0.42 15.84
C ARG A 115 11.84 -1.28 15.59
N LEU A 116 10.92 -0.86 14.71
CA LEU A 116 9.74 -1.64 14.34
C LEU A 116 10.14 -2.97 13.68
N ILE A 117 11.03 -2.92 12.68
CA ILE A 117 11.49 -4.13 11.96
C ILE A 117 12.07 -5.19 12.91
N LEU A 118 12.85 -4.75 13.90
CA LEU A 118 13.52 -5.63 14.86
C LEU A 118 12.64 -6.02 16.05
N ASP A 119 11.44 -5.44 16.20
CA ASP A 119 10.52 -5.74 17.28
C ASP A 119 9.80 -7.07 17.00
N SER A 120 10.28 -8.17 17.59
CA SER A 120 9.71 -9.50 17.36
C SER A 120 8.34 -9.69 18.02
N THR A 121 7.81 -8.71 18.76
CA THR A 121 6.44 -8.75 19.29
C THR A 121 5.46 -7.98 18.42
N ALA A 122 5.93 -7.21 17.43
CA ALA A 122 5.06 -6.54 16.48
C ALA A 122 4.53 -7.54 15.44
N ASP A 123 3.36 -7.26 14.89
CA ASP A 123 2.74 -8.09 13.86
C ASP A 123 3.64 -8.22 12.62
N ASP A 124 3.74 -9.43 12.09
CA ASP A 124 4.68 -9.75 11.02
C ASP A 124 4.28 -9.18 9.66
N PHE A 125 2.99 -8.95 9.38
CA PHE A 125 2.57 -8.25 8.16
C PHE A 125 2.97 -6.78 8.22
N LEU A 126 2.85 -6.14 9.40
CA LEU A 126 3.31 -4.77 9.60
C LEU A 126 4.83 -4.65 9.46
N ARG A 127 5.59 -5.63 9.98
CA ARG A 127 7.05 -5.71 9.80
C ARG A 127 7.43 -5.95 8.34
N ASN A 128 6.68 -6.78 7.61
CA ASN A 128 6.84 -6.98 6.18
C ASN A 128 6.66 -5.66 5.40
N ALA A 129 5.58 -4.91 5.69
CA ALA A 129 5.36 -3.61 5.06
C ALA A 129 6.51 -2.62 5.32
N ALA A 130 7.08 -2.63 6.53
CA ALA A 130 8.26 -1.84 6.87
C ALA A 130 9.51 -2.25 6.07
N PHE A 131 9.70 -3.54 5.77
CA PHE A 131 10.79 -4.01 4.89
C PHE A 131 10.61 -3.56 3.45
N ASN A 132 9.39 -3.62 2.91
CA ASN A 132 9.11 -3.12 1.56
C ASN A 132 9.45 -1.61 1.47
N ALA A 133 9.02 -0.84 2.47
CA ALA A 133 9.34 0.58 2.57
C ALA A 133 10.86 0.83 2.72
N LEU A 134 11.57 0.05 3.54
CA LEU A 134 13.03 0.12 3.67
C LEU A 134 13.71 -0.08 2.31
N GLY A 135 13.33 -1.11 1.57
CA GLY A 135 13.89 -1.42 0.25
C GLY A 135 13.64 -0.29 -0.75
N PHE A 136 12.41 0.21 -0.83
CA PHE A 136 12.06 1.33 -1.71
C PHE A 136 12.82 2.62 -1.34
N LEU A 137 12.78 3.04 -0.07
CA LEU A 137 13.45 4.24 0.41
C LEU A 137 14.97 4.21 0.21
N THR A 138 15.58 3.03 0.34
CA THR A 138 17.01 2.84 0.06
C THR A 138 17.33 3.06 -1.42
N ARG A 139 16.52 2.49 -2.33
CA ARG A 139 16.68 2.75 -3.78
C ARG A 139 16.44 4.20 -4.18
N GLN A 140 15.57 4.92 -3.46
CA GLN A 140 15.38 6.36 -3.64
C GLN A 140 16.50 7.21 -3.04
N GLY A 141 17.52 6.60 -2.40
CA GLY A 141 18.62 7.31 -1.75
C GLY A 141 18.20 8.04 -0.46
N ARG A 142 17.03 7.72 0.09
CA ARG A 142 16.52 8.29 1.35
C ARG A 142 17.09 7.57 2.58
N ILE A 143 17.49 6.30 2.41
CA ILE A 143 18.20 5.50 3.41
C ILE A 143 19.52 5.03 2.77
N PRO A 144 20.69 5.21 3.41
CA PRO A 144 21.96 4.68 2.90
C PRO A 144 21.92 3.15 2.74
N LEU A 145 22.50 2.64 1.65
CA LEU A 145 22.51 1.21 1.38
C LEU A 145 23.21 0.41 2.48
N GLU A 146 24.30 0.96 3.03
CA GLU A 146 25.07 0.35 4.11
C GLU A 146 24.25 0.23 5.40
N GLU A 147 23.37 1.20 5.67
CA GLU A 147 22.48 1.19 6.83
C GLU A 147 21.38 0.14 6.68
N ALA A 148 20.76 0.06 5.50
CA ALA A 148 19.78 -0.96 5.17
C ALA A 148 20.38 -2.37 5.22
N GLU A 149 21.57 -2.58 4.64
CA GLU A 149 22.28 -3.86 4.68
C GLU A 149 22.60 -4.28 6.12
N ALA A 150 23.09 -3.35 6.95
CA ALA A 150 23.36 -3.62 8.37
C ALA A 150 22.09 -4.00 9.15
N LEU A 151 20.95 -3.37 8.85
CA LEU A 151 19.67 -3.73 9.46
C LEU A 151 19.21 -5.13 9.06
N LEU A 152 19.31 -5.49 7.77
CA LEU A 152 18.97 -6.83 7.27
C LEU A 152 19.84 -7.91 7.93
N VAL A 153 21.13 -7.64 8.10
CA VAL A 153 22.04 -8.55 8.83
C VAL A 153 21.63 -8.70 10.30
N ARG A 154 21.33 -7.58 10.98
CA ARG A 154 20.92 -7.60 12.40
C ARG A 154 19.61 -8.36 12.61
N PHE A 155 18.65 -8.24 11.70
CA PHE A 155 17.40 -8.99 11.75
C PHE A 155 17.65 -10.50 11.71
N ASP A 156 18.47 -10.97 10.77
CA ASP A 156 18.85 -12.39 10.67
C ASP A 156 19.59 -12.89 11.93
N GLU A 157 20.50 -12.07 12.47
CA GLU A 157 21.29 -12.38 13.66
C GLU A 157 20.48 -12.42 14.96
N ALA A 158 19.39 -11.66 15.05
CA ALA A 158 18.48 -11.73 16.18
C ALA A 158 17.83 -13.13 16.31
N ARG A 159 17.79 -13.90 15.22
CA ARG A 159 17.26 -15.27 15.17
C ARG A 159 15.92 -15.39 15.92
N ALA A 160 15.03 -14.42 15.74
CA ALA A 160 13.67 -14.53 16.26
C ALA A 160 13.06 -15.81 15.67
N ALA A 161 12.91 -16.82 16.52
CA ALA A 161 12.45 -18.14 16.12
C ALA A 161 10.95 -18.02 15.89
N VAL A 162 10.53 -17.95 14.62
CA VAL A 162 9.12 -17.99 14.26
C VAL A 162 8.99 -18.90 13.05
N GLU A 163 8.15 -19.91 13.18
CA GLU A 163 7.65 -20.68 12.05
C GLU A 163 6.64 -19.77 11.32
N GLU A 164 6.79 -19.60 10.00
CA GLU A 164 5.79 -18.96 9.12
C GLU A 164 5.51 -17.46 9.39
N ALA A 165 6.57 -16.67 9.58
CA ALA A 165 6.45 -15.22 9.83
C ALA A 165 6.56 -14.37 8.54
N PRO A 166 5.50 -13.64 8.11
CA PRO A 166 5.54 -12.70 6.97
C PRO A 166 6.73 -11.72 6.95
N ALA A 167 7.28 -11.37 8.11
CA ALA A 167 8.47 -10.52 8.21
C ALA A 167 9.71 -11.11 7.53
N TRP A 168 9.89 -12.45 7.53
CA TRP A 168 11.01 -13.10 6.84
C TRP A 168 10.88 -13.03 5.31
N ILE A 169 9.65 -12.95 4.79
CA ILE A 169 9.39 -12.73 3.36
C ILE A 169 9.77 -11.31 2.98
N GLY A 170 9.35 -10.32 3.77
CA GLY A 170 9.78 -8.93 3.59
C GLY A 170 11.29 -8.76 3.63
N TRP A 171 11.96 -9.47 4.54
CA TRP A 171 13.42 -9.50 4.62
C TRP A 171 14.08 -10.08 3.36
N GLU A 172 13.60 -11.23 2.86
CA GLU A 172 14.08 -11.81 1.60
C GLU A 172 13.83 -10.87 0.41
N GLU A 173 12.62 -10.31 0.32
CA GLU A 173 12.21 -9.37 -0.70
C GLU A 173 13.09 -8.13 -0.71
N ALA A 174 13.39 -7.54 0.45
CA ALA A 174 14.27 -6.39 0.56
C ALA A 174 15.69 -6.71 0.07
N ILE A 175 16.23 -7.89 0.41
CA ILE A 175 17.54 -8.36 -0.09
C ILE A 175 17.53 -8.48 -1.62
N ALA A 176 16.49 -9.13 -2.17
CA ALA A 176 16.34 -9.30 -3.60
C ALA A 176 16.17 -7.94 -4.30
N TYR A 177 15.27 -7.10 -3.80
CA TYR A 177 14.93 -5.79 -4.33
C TYR A 177 16.15 -4.87 -4.33
N LEU A 178 17.00 -4.90 -3.30
CA LEU A 178 18.22 -4.10 -3.25
C LEU A 178 19.39 -4.69 -4.06
N GLY A 179 19.25 -5.90 -4.61
CA GLY A 179 20.32 -6.54 -5.37
C GLY A 179 21.51 -6.98 -4.49
N LEU A 180 21.29 -7.23 -3.19
CA LEU A 180 22.32 -7.54 -2.21
C LEU A 180 22.83 -8.99 -2.33
N THR A 181 23.56 -9.27 -3.42
CA THR A 181 24.06 -10.62 -3.75
C THR A 181 24.92 -11.24 -2.65
N ALA A 182 25.61 -10.42 -1.85
CA ALA A 182 26.42 -10.87 -0.72
C ALA A 182 25.58 -11.53 0.40
N LEU A 183 24.29 -11.18 0.53
CA LEU A 183 23.40 -11.75 1.54
C LEU A 183 22.63 -12.99 1.06
N ALA A 184 22.76 -13.39 -0.21
CA ALA A 184 22.10 -14.57 -0.74
C ALA A 184 22.35 -15.86 0.07
N PRO A 185 23.57 -16.14 0.58
CA PRO A 185 23.80 -17.31 1.44
C PRO A 185 22.99 -17.30 2.74
N ARG A 186 22.66 -16.12 3.30
CA ARG A 186 21.82 -16.00 4.50
C ARG A 186 20.37 -16.36 4.17
N VAL A 187 19.85 -15.89 3.04
CA VAL A 187 18.50 -16.25 2.56
C VAL A 187 18.39 -17.75 2.32
N GLU A 188 19.38 -18.35 1.63
CA GLU A 188 19.39 -19.79 1.39
C GLU A 188 19.48 -20.61 2.69
N ALA A 189 20.16 -20.09 3.71
CA ALA A 189 20.19 -20.72 5.04
C ALA A 189 18.83 -20.62 5.75
N ALA A 190 18.19 -19.44 5.72
CA ALA A 190 16.86 -19.21 6.31
C ALA A 190 15.76 -20.06 5.66
N ARG A 191 15.83 -20.31 4.35
CA ARG A 191 14.94 -21.28 3.69
C ARG A 191 15.23 -22.72 4.11
N ARG A 192 16.51 -23.10 4.24
CA ARG A 192 16.90 -24.48 4.58
C ARG A 192 16.49 -24.88 6.00
N ASP A 193 16.52 -23.93 6.93
CA ASP A 193 16.15 -24.17 8.33
C ASP A 193 14.68 -23.81 8.66
N GLY A 194 13.88 -23.46 7.64
CA GLY A 194 12.42 -23.32 7.74
C GLY A 194 11.91 -21.95 8.20
N ARG A 195 12.79 -20.96 8.37
CA ARG A 195 12.39 -19.57 8.69
C ARG A 195 11.66 -18.88 7.53
N ILE A 196 11.92 -19.31 6.30
CA ILE A 196 11.18 -18.89 5.10
C ILE A 196 10.60 -20.13 4.45
N THR A 197 9.27 -20.16 4.28
CA THR A 197 8.55 -21.24 3.57
C THR A 197 8.33 -20.90 2.11
N ASP A 198 7.85 -21.87 1.34
CA ASP A 198 7.52 -21.69 -0.09
C ASP A 198 6.08 -21.19 -0.32
N GLU A 199 5.39 -20.71 0.72
CA GLU A 199 3.98 -20.29 0.65
C GLU A 199 3.79 -19.00 -0.18
N PHE A 200 4.65 -18.00 0.04
CA PHE A 200 4.55 -16.69 -0.61
C PHE A 200 5.59 -16.48 -1.71
N SER A 201 6.75 -17.13 -1.61
CA SER A 201 7.83 -17.07 -2.59
C SER A 201 8.70 -18.33 -2.52
N ASP A 202 9.35 -18.71 -3.62
CA ASP A 202 10.27 -19.86 -3.66
C ASP A 202 11.73 -19.45 -3.96
N LEU A 203 12.67 -20.36 -3.67
CA LEU A 203 14.09 -20.12 -3.92
C LEU A 203 14.42 -19.81 -5.41
N PRO A 204 13.80 -20.49 -6.41
CA PRO A 204 13.90 -20.09 -7.81
C PRO A 204 13.51 -18.63 -8.09
N TRP A 205 12.38 -18.17 -7.54
CA TRP A 205 11.92 -16.80 -7.64
C TRP A 205 12.96 -15.85 -7.02
N PHE A 206 13.42 -16.11 -5.80
CA PHE A 206 14.41 -15.26 -5.12
C PHE A 206 15.68 -15.08 -5.95
N ARG A 207 16.24 -16.18 -6.45
CA ARG A 207 17.46 -16.16 -7.28
C ARG A 207 17.26 -15.42 -8.61
N LYS A 208 16.05 -15.46 -9.17
CA LYS A 208 15.70 -14.72 -10.38
C LYS A 208 15.57 -13.24 -10.09
N ALA A 209 14.77 -12.87 -9.08
CA ALA A 209 14.53 -11.49 -8.66
C ALA A 209 15.84 -10.79 -8.28
N LEU A 210 16.68 -11.43 -7.46
CA LEU A 210 18.00 -10.90 -7.06
C LEU A 210 18.92 -10.63 -8.26
N ARG A 211 18.93 -11.54 -9.25
CA ARG A 211 19.74 -11.39 -10.48
C ARG A 211 19.23 -10.24 -11.36
N GLN A 212 17.92 -10.11 -11.50
CA GLN A 212 17.29 -9.02 -12.26
C GLN A 212 17.56 -7.67 -11.58
N ALA A 213 17.38 -7.59 -10.27
CA ALA A 213 17.53 -6.38 -9.48
C ALA A 213 18.99 -5.91 -9.35
N SER A 214 19.98 -6.82 -9.44
CA SER A 214 21.43 -6.50 -9.40
C SER A 214 22.05 -6.20 -10.77
N ALA A 215 21.27 -6.28 -11.86
CA ALA A 215 21.74 -5.93 -13.20
C ALA A 215 21.96 -4.41 -13.37
N ALA A 216 22.63 -4.02 -14.46
CA ALA A 216 22.84 -2.62 -14.84
C ALA A 216 22.32 -2.38 -16.28
N PRO A 217 21.16 -1.70 -16.48
CA PRO A 217 20.25 -1.21 -15.45
C PRO A 217 19.49 -2.34 -14.72
N PRO A 218 18.98 -2.09 -13.50
CA PRO A 218 18.23 -3.09 -12.75
C PRO A 218 16.86 -3.33 -13.38
N ASP A 219 16.45 -4.60 -13.40
CA ASP A 219 15.08 -5.02 -13.75
C ASP A 219 14.30 -5.35 -12.48
N LEU A 220 13.24 -4.58 -12.23
CA LEU A 220 12.38 -4.70 -11.04
C LEU A 220 11.01 -5.32 -11.35
N SER A 221 10.82 -5.90 -12.54
CA SER A 221 9.53 -6.50 -12.95
C SER A 221 9.07 -7.69 -12.10
N ALA A 222 9.94 -8.23 -11.26
CA ALA A 222 9.61 -9.29 -10.31
C ALA A 222 8.86 -8.79 -9.07
N PHE A 223 8.80 -7.48 -8.84
CA PHE A 223 8.21 -6.85 -7.66
C PHE A 223 6.93 -6.11 -8.02
N ASP A 224 5.98 -6.06 -7.08
CA ASP A 224 4.76 -5.27 -7.25
C ASP A 224 5.09 -3.78 -7.22
N ALA A 225 4.84 -3.09 -8.32
CA ALA A 225 5.09 -1.66 -8.45
C ALA A 225 4.27 -0.82 -7.45
N HIS A 226 3.11 -1.29 -6.99
CA HIS A 226 2.28 -0.55 -6.03
C HIS A 226 2.87 -0.58 -4.62
N ARG A 227 3.52 -1.69 -4.24
CA ARG A 227 4.19 -1.84 -2.92
C ARG A 227 5.51 -1.08 -2.84
N TYR A 228 6.23 -0.98 -3.96
CA TYR A 228 7.52 -0.28 -4.06
C TYR A 228 7.34 1.08 -4.75
N ALA A 229 6.48 1.90 -4.18
CA ALA A 229 6.18 3.24 -4.67
C ALA A 229 5.94 4.21 -3.53
N TYR A 230 5.91 5.50 -3.87
CA TYR A 230 5.20 6.45 -3.04
C TYR A 230 3.71 6.38 -3.34
N LEU A 231 2.89 6.64 -2.33
CA LEU A 231 1.46 6.83 -2.49
C LEU A 231 1.21 8.23 -3.08
N ASP A 232 1.08 8.35 -4.41
CA ASP A 232 0.79 9.61 -5.10
C ASP A 232 -0.70 9.85 -5.33
N ASP A 233 -1.45 8.79 -5.63
CA ASP A 233 -2.89 8.82 -5.91
C ASP A 233 -3.61 7.93 -4.89
N PRO A 234 -4.16 8.50 -3.80
CA PRO A 234 -4.84 7.73 -2.77
C PRO A 234 -6.12 7.06 -3.28
N VAL A 235 -6.78 7.62 -4.30
CA VAL A 235 -8.00 7.04 -4.87
C VAL A 235 -7.67 5.81 -5.69
N ALA A 236 -6.61 5.86 -6.51
CA ALA A 236 -6.13 4.69 -7.25
C ALA A 236 -5.63 3.60 -6.30
N ALA A 237 -4.86 3.96 -5.27
CA ALA A 237 -4.33 3.03 -4.28
C ALA A 237 -5.42 2.32 -3.47
N LEU A 238 -6.56 2.99 -3.24
CA LEU A 238 -7.70 2.45 -2.48
C LEU A 238 -8.86 2.02 -3.38
N ALA A 239 -8.65 1.84 -4.69
CA ALA A 239 -9.72 1.44 -5.62
C ALA A 239 -10.43 0.13 -5.21
N TRP A 240 -9.74 -0.72 -4.44
CA TRP A 240 -10.27 -1.97 -3.89
C TRP A 240 -11.32 -1.80 -2.79
N THR A 241 -11.42 -0.60 -2.20
CA THR A 241 -12.42 -0.26 -1.17
C THR A 241 -13.74 0.27 -1.76
N ALA A 242 -13.83 0.40 -3.09
CA ALA A 242 -15.04 0.86 -3.74
C ALA A 242 -16.17 -0.18 -3.57
N GLU A 243 -17.41 0.24 -3.36
CA GLU A 243 -18.58 -0.65 -3.23
C GLU A 243 -18.74 -1.63 -4.41
N SER A 244 -18.30 -1.20 -5.60
CA SER A 244 -18.34 -2.00 -6.83
C SER A 244 -17.15 -2.96 -7.01
N TYR A 245 -16.19 -2.97 -6.09
CA TYR A 245 -15.00 -3.80 -6.22
C TYR A 245 -15.35 -5.30 -6.26
N GLY A 246 -14.69 -6.04 -7.15
CA GLY A 246 -14.99 -7.45 -7.41
C GLY A 246 -16.32 -7.71 -8.14
N GLN A 247 -17.17 -6.70 -8.38
CA GLN A 247 -18.38 -6.89 -9.17
C GLN A 247 -18.04 -6.94 -10.67
N PRO A 248 -18.64 -7.89 -11.44
CA PRO A 248 -18.45 -7.91 -12.87
C PRO A 248 -18.95 -6.60 -13.48
N VAL A 249 -18.08 -5.92 -14.24
CA VAL A 249 -18.43 -4.70 -14.97
C VAL A 249 -19.64 -5.02 -15.86
N LYS A 250 -20.82 -4.55 -15.45
CA LYS A 250 -22.03 -4.70 -16.25
C LYS A 250 -21.85 -3.84 -17.49
N ASN A 251 -21.56 -4.46 -18.63
CA ASN A 251 -21.56 -3.76 -19.91
C ASN A 251 -22.99 -3.22 -20.16
N PRO A 252 -23.23 -1.91 -20.07
CA PRO A 252 -24.57 -1.35 -20.26
C PRO A 252 -25.03 -1.46 -21.72
N PHE A 253 -24.13 -1.86 -22.63
CA PHE A 253 -24.39 -2.10 -24.04
C PHE A 253 -24.35 -3.58 -24.42
N LYS A 254 -24.47 -4.49 -23.45
CA LYS A 254 -24.48 -5.94 -23.72
C LYS A 254 -25.55 -6.37 -24.74
N ASP A 255 -26.66 -5.62 -24.79
CA ASP A 255 -27.80 -5.88 -25.67
C ASP A 255 -27.76 -5.02 -26.96
N VAL A 256 -26.72 -4.22 -27.16
CA VAL A 256 -26.56 -3.35 -28.34
C VAL A 256 -25.75 -4.09 -29.40
N GLY A 257 -26.39 -4.40 -30.53
CA GLY A 257 -25.74 -5.03 -31.66
C GLY A 257 -24.65 -4.14 -32.27
N ARG A 258 -23.56 -4.74 -32.74
CA ARG A 258 -22.41 -4.04 -33.35
C ARG A 258 -22.79 -3.05 -34.47
N ASN A 259 -23.90 -3.28 -35.17
CA ASN A 259 -24.38 -2.45 -36.27
C ASN A 259 -25.53 -1.51 -35.91
N ASP A 260 -26.03 -1.56 -34.67
CA ASP A 260 -27.17 -0.76 -34.21
C ASP A 260 -26.78 0.71 -34.07
N PRO A 261 -27.75 1.64 -34.11
CA PRO A 261 -27.50 3.04 -33.78
C PRO A 261 -26.84 3.16 -32.41
N CYS A 262 -25.76 3.94 -32.33
CA CYS A 262 -24.98 4.08 -31.11
C CYS A 262 -25.80 4.81 -30.04
N PRO A 263 -25.92 4.26 -28.82
CA PRO A 263 -26.76 4.81 -27.75
C PRO A 263 -26.34 6.21 -27.27
N CYS A 264 -25.11 6.66 -27.58
CA CYS A 264 -24.64 8.01 -27.26
C CYS A 264 -25.29 9.14 -28.07
N GLY A 265 -26.25 8.83 -28.95
CA GLY A 265 -26.96 9.82 -29.76
C GLY A 265 -26.19 10.34 -30.99
N SER A 266 -25.02 9.77 -31.29
CA SER A 266 -24.19 10.21 -32.43
C SER A 266 -24.77 9.89 -33.81
N GLY A 267 -25.82 9.07 -33.89
CA GLY A 267 -26.39 8.56 -35.14
C GLY A 267 -25.49 7.58 -35.91
N LYS A 268 -24.27 7.30 -35.43
CA LYS A 268 -23.33 6.33 -36.04
C LYS A 268 -23.67 4.90 -35.58
N LYS A 269 -23.22 3.89 -36.34
CA LYS A 269 -23.27 2.48 -35.88
C LYS A 269 -22.38 2.30 -34.64
N TYR A 270 -22.80 1.47 -33.67
CA TYR A 270 -22.07 1.27 -32.41
C TYR A 270 -20.58 0.91 -32.63
N LYS A 271 -20.28 0.00 -33.58
CA LYS A 271 -18.90 -0.36 -33.96
C LYS A 271 -18.03 0.75 -34.53
N LYS A 272 -18.64 1.85 -35.00
CA LYS A 272 -17.94 3.02 -35.56
C LYS A 272 -17.94 4.20 -34.59
N CYS A 273 -18.34 3.97 -33.34
CA CYS A 273 -18.48 4.97 -32.30
C CYS A 273 -17.98 4.39 -30.97
N CYS A 274 -18.88 4.18 -30.00
CA CYS A 274 -18.49 3.87 -28.64
C CYS A 274 -17.95 2.45 -28.42
N LEU A 275 -18.11 1.50 -29.35
CA LEU A 275 -17.59 0.15 -29.16
C LEU A 275 -16.07 0.13 -28.93
N ASN A 276 -15.31 0.84 -29.77
CA ASN A 276 -13.85 0.89 -29.63
C ASN A 276 -13.39 1.63 -28.37
N ALA A 277 -14.19 2.59 -27.88
CA ALA A 277 -13.90 3.30 -26.63
C ALA A 277 -14.15 2.41 -25.41
N VAL A 278 -15.23 1.62 -25.44
CA VAL A 278 -15.57 0.62 -24.41
C VAL A 278 -14.54 -0.51 -24.40
N GLU A 279 -14.12 -1.01 -25.56
CA GLU A 279 -13.06 -2.03 -25.68
C GLU A 279 -11.69 -1.54 -25.20
N ALA A 280 -11.46 -0.22 -25.20
CA ALA A 280 -10.24 0.42 -24.70
C ALA A 280 -10.31 0.83 -23.22
N GLY A 281 -11.36 0.41 -22.49
CA GLY A 281 -11.51 0.69 -21.05
C GLY A 281 -11.95 2.12 -20.72
N ALA A 282 -12.30 2.94 -21.71
CA ALA A 282 -12.84 4.28 -21.48
C ALA A 282 -14.34 4.20 -21.19
N SER A 283 -14.78 4.81 -20.09
CA SER A 283 -16.20 4.96 -19.77
C SER A 283 -16.86 5.85 -20.83
N PRO A 284 -17.79 5.33 -21.66
CA PRO A 284 -18.41 6.16 -22.67
C PRO A 284 -19.29 7.20 -21.99
N ALA A 285 -19.19 8.45 -22.40
CA ALA A 285 -20.03 9.54 -21.92
C ALA A 285 -21.50 9.08 -21.87
N ARG A 286 -22.08 9.06 -20.66
CA ARG A 286 -23.49 8.72 -20.44
C ARG A 286 -24.36 9.69 -21.26
N PRO A 287 -25.24 9.20 -22.15
CA PRO A 287 -26.20 10.07 -22.80
C PRO A 287 -27.25 10.55 -21.78
N PRO A 288 -27.86 11.73 -21.99
CA PRO A 288 -28.98 12.18 -21.17
C PRO A 288 -30.17 11.22 -21.30
N GLY A 289 -30.75 10.78 -20.18
CA GLY A 289 -32.05 10.08 -20.16
C GLY A 289 -32.04 8.56 -19.98
N LEU A 290 -30.91 7.94 -19.63
CA LEU A 290 -30.89 6.58 -19.08
C LEU A 290 -30.53 6.67 -17.59
N SER A 291 -31.55 6.52 -16.74
CA SER A 291 -31.45 6.34 -15.29
C SER A 291 -30.79 5.01 -14.95
#